data_AF-A0A2E8EUM8-F1
#
_entry.id   AF-A0A2E8EUM8-F1
#
_cell.length_a   1.000
_cell.length_b   1.000
_cell.length_c   1.000
_cell.angle_alpha   90.00
_cell.angle_beta   90.00
_cell.angle_gamma   90.00
#
_symmetry.space_group_name_H-M   'P 1'
#
loop_
_entity.id
_entity.type
_entity.pdbx_description
1 polymer ?
#
loop_
_entity_poly.entity_id
_entity_poly.type
_entity_poly.pdbx_seq_one_letter_code
_entity_poly.pdbx_strand_id
1 'polypeptide(L)'
;MAIQSKKKSPEISNLKVEPLSGGHGTVINITLEIHDLQGLENIQKELYQIREGIEPIVLLLYDDGTHGDTLANDNIFYAETIVPKTAAKGVHEFHLFVLDKDSNKSNTLTYKFTVSELLEV
;
A
#
# COMPACT_ATOMS: atom_id res chain seq x y z
N MET A 1 24.71 29.23 12.75
CA MET A 1 24.40 27.82 13.03
C MET A 1 23.01 27.54 12.49
N ALA A 2 22.89 26.78 11.40
CA ALA A 2 21.58 26.35 10.91
C ALA A 2 21.16 25.12 11.73
N ILE A 3 20.02 25.20 12.40
CA ILE A 3 19.34 24.04 12.95
C ILE A 3 18.95 23.14 11.78
N GLN A 4 19.58 21.98 11.65
CA GLN A 4 19.10 20.93 10.75
C GLN A 4 17.78 20.45 11.36
N SER A 5 16.65 20.90 10.80
CA SER A 5 15.33 20.36 11.14
C SER A 5 15.40 18.85 10.93
N LYS A 6 15.17 18.07 11.99
CA LYS A 6 15.13 16.61 11.91
C LYS A 6 14.11 16.22 10.83
N LYS A 7 14.58 15.58 9.75
CA LYS A 7 13.69 15.05 8.70
C LYS A 7 12.66 14.14 9.36
N LYS A 8 11.39 14.35 9.03
CA LYS A 8 10.27 13.63 9.65
C LYS A 8 9.84 12.51 8.71
N SER A 9 9.62 11.33 9.28
CA SER A 9 9.02 10.23 8.54
C SER A 9 7.64 10.62 8.01
N PRO A 10 7.24 10.08 6.86
CA PRO A 10 5.86 10.16 6.40
C PRO A 10 4.90 9.42 7.34
N GLU A 11 3.62 9.72 7.22
CA GLU A 11 2.53 9.05 7.89
C GLU A 11 1.53 8.54 6.86
N ILE A 12 1.04 7.32 7.05
CA ILE A 12 -0.03 6.72 6.25
C ILE A 12 -1.24 6.43 7.11
N SER A 13 -2.42 6.66 6.55
CA SER A 13 -3.70 6.49 7.27
C SER A 13 -4.83 6.10 6.31
N ASN A 14 -6.04 5.94 6.85
CA ASN A 14 -7.27 5.70 6.07
C ASN A 14 -7.17 4.54 5.06
N LEU A 15 -6.45 3.48 5.42
CA LEU A 15 -6.32 2.28 4.61
C LEU A 15 -7.68 1.66 4.33
N LYS A 16 -7.97 1.47 3.05
CA LYS A 16 -9.10 0.71 2.55
C LYS A 16 -8.59 -0.32 1.54
N VAL A 17 -9.01 -1.56 1.71
CA VAL A 17 -8.63 -2.68 0.85
C VAL A 17 -9.87 -3.43 0.42
N GLU A 18 -10.08 -3.57 -0.89
CA GLU A 18 -11.25 -4.24 -1.46
C GLU A 18 -10.88 -5.09 -2.69
N PRO A 19 -11.33 -6.35 -2.77
CA PRO A 19 -12.00 -7.12 -1.73
C PRO A 19 -11.02 -7.61 -0.64
N LEU A 20 -11.55 -8.07 0.51
CA LEU A 20 -10.77 -8.73 1.57
C LEU A 20 -10.73 -10.26 1.45
N SER A 21 -11.29 -10.80 0.37
CA SER A 21 -11.26 -12.23 0.07
C SER A 21 -11.38 -12.48 -1.42
N GLY A 22 -10.81 -13.58 -1.90
CA GLY A 22 -10.92 -13.99 -3.30
C GLY A 22 -10.05 -15.19 -3.64
N GLY A 23 -10.21 -15.68 -4.85
CA GLY A 23 -9.39 -16.74 -5.42
C GLY A 23 -8.13 -16.22 -6.09
N HIS A 24 -7.40 -17.14 -6.71
CA HIS A 24 -6.30 -16.76 -7.59
C HIS A 24 -6.81 -15.86 -8.72
N GLY A 25 -6.03 -14.83 -9.05
CA GLY A 25 -6.42 -13.84 -10.05
C GLY A 25 -7.35 -12.74 -9.54
N THR A 26 -7.82 -12.79 -8.30
CA THR A 26 -8.56 -11.67 -7.71
C THR A 26 -7.64 -10.44 -7.66
N VAL A 27 -8.09 -9.35 -8.27
CA VAL A 27 -7.47 -8.03 -8.16
C VAL A 27 -7.90 -7.42 -6.82
N ILE A 28 -6.93 -6.92 -6.08
CA ILE A 28 -7.08 -6.27 -4.78
C ILE A 28 -6.72 -4.81 -4.96
N ASN A 29 -7.70 -3.95 -4.71
CA ASN A 29 -7.55 -2.50 -4.72
C ASN A 29 -7.18 -2.04 -3.32
N ILE A 30 -6.16 -1.19 -3.23
CA ILE A 30 -5.66 -0.61 -2.00
C ILE A 30 -5.69 0.90 -2.15
N THR A 31 -6.39 1.59 -1.27
CA THR A 31 -6.34 3.04 -1.16
C THR A 31 -5.91 3.44 0.23
N LEU A 32 -5.05 4.44 0.34
CA LEU A 32 -4.59 4.98 1.61
C LEU A 32 -4.22 6.45 1.45
N GLU A 33 -4.25 7.18 2.54
CA GLU A 33 -3.83 8.58 2.56
C GLU A 33 -2.37 8.69 2.99
N ILE A 34 -1.59 9.56 2.34
CA ILE A 34 -0.19 9.83 2.71
C ILE A 34 -0.06 11.27 3.14
N HIS A 35 0.61 11.47 4.28
CA HIS A 35 0.97 12.77 4.82
C HIS A 35 2.49 12.84 5.01
N ASP A 36 3.14 13.83 4.42
CA ASP A 36 4.56 14.12 4.65
C ASP A 36 4.76 15.62 4.89
N LEU A 37 5.37 15.97 6.01
CA LEU A 37 5.58 17.36 6.41
C LEU A 37 6.66 18.07 5.56
N GLN A 38 7.38 17.33 4.72
CA GLN A 38 8.38 17.81 3.79
C GLN A 38 7.86 17.81 2.34
N GLY A 39 6.58 17.48 2.13
CA GLY A 39 5.93 17.46 0.83
C GLY A 39 5.83 16.05 0.21
N LEU A 40 4.77 15.79 -0.54
CA LEU A 40 4.53 14.49 -1.17
C LEU A 40 5.50 14.18 -2.31
N GLU A 41 6.15 15.20 -2.87
CA GLU A 41 7.26 15.02 -3.80
C GLU A 41 8.46 14.30 -3.16
N ASN A 42 8.52 14.23 -1.82
CA ASN A 42 9.55 13.50 -1.09
C ASN A 42 9.26 11.99 -1.00
N ILE A 43 8.09 11.49 -1.41
CA ILE A 43 7.72 10.07 -1.31
C ILE A 43 8.27 9.28 -2.50
N GLN A 44 8.70 8.03 -2.27
CA GLN A 44 9.19 7.13 -3.33
C GLN A 44 8.09 6.61 -4.28
N LYS A 45 6.82 7.02 -4.11
CA LYS A 45 5.64 6.55 -4.86
C LYS A 45 5.51 5.02 -4.95
N GLU A 46 6.00 4.35 -3.92
CA GLU A 46 6.01 2.91 -3.76
C GLU A 46 5.37 2.53 -2.42
N LEU A 47 4.46 1.56 -2.46
CA LEU A 47 3.87 0.91 -1.30
C LEU A 47 4.54 -0.44 -1.09
N TYR A 48 5.19 -0.58 0.06
CA TYR A 48 5.84 -1.83 0.46
C TYR A 48 4.84 -2.69 1.21
N GLN A 49 4.54 -3.86 0.66
CA GLN A 49 3.60 -4.84 1.20
C GLN A 49 4.33 -6.10 1.61
N ILE A 50 4.38 -6.37 2.91
CA ILE A 50 5.02 -7.56 3.49
C ILE A 50 3.95 -8.56 3.92
N ARG A 51 3.96 -9.76 3.32
CA ARG A 51 3.13 -10.88 3.75
C ARG A 51 3.85 -11.68 4.83
N GLU A 52 3.31 -11.76 6.04
CA GLU A 52 3.83 -12.63 7.12
C GLU A 52 5.34 -12.48 7.41
N GLY A 53 5.92 -11.30 7.17
CA GLY A 53 7.36 -11.05 7.39
C GLY A 53 8.30 -11.50 6.27
N ILE A 54 7.75 -11.92 5.11
CA ILE A 54 8.52 -12.29 3.91
C ILE A 54 8.96 -11.02 3.14
N GLU A 55 9.86 -11.17 2.16
CA GLU A 55 10.31 -10.11 1.25
C GLU A 55 9.12 -9.23 0.75
N PRO A 56 9.28 -7.89 0.77
CA PRO A 56 8.21 -6.98 0.40
C PRO A 56 7.86 -7.11 -1.08
N ILE A 57 6.57 -7.17 -1.36
CA ILE A 57 6.00 -6.86 -2.66
C ILE A 57 5.96 -5.33 -2.76
N VAL A 58 6.55 -4.77 -3.81
CA VAL A 58 6.54 -3.33 -4.06
C VAL A 58 5.43 -3.02 -5.07
N LEU A 59 4.49 -2.17 -4.68
CA LEU A 59 3.38 -1.71 -5.50
C LEU A 59 3.57 -0.24 -5.86
N LEU A 60 3.23 0.16 -7.09
CA LEU A 60 3.24 1.56 -7.47
C LEU A 60 2.01 2.28 -6.90
N LEU A 61 2.21 3.51 -6.42
CA LEU A 61 1.17 4.39 -5.90
C LEU A 61 0.80 5.47 -6.93
N TYR A 62 -0.50 5.66 -7.13
CA TYR A 62 -1.09 6.62 -8.07
C TYR A 62 -2.02 7.59 -7.34
N ASP A 63 -1.85 8.89 -7.58
CA ASP A 63 -2.71 10.00 -7.10
C ASP A 63 -2.92 10.94 -8.30
N ASP A 64 -3.48 10.37 -9.37
CA ASP A 64 -3.50 10.93 -10.72
C ASP A 64 -4.89 11.05 -11.34
N GLY A 65 -5.95 10.73 -10.57
CA GLY A 65 -7.34 10.71 -11.03
C GLY A 65 -7.62 9.63 -12.08
N THR A 66 -6.72 8.65 -12.20
CA THR A 66 -6.82 7.49 -13.08
C THR A 66 -6.39 6.22 -12.32
N HIS A 67 -6.23 5.08 -12.99
CA HIS A 67 -5.86 3.79 -12.37
C HIS A 67 -6.81 3.25 -11.29
N GLY A 68 -7.91 3.93 -10.96
CA GLY A 68 -8.79 3.58 -9.85
C GLY A 68 -8.82 4.64 -8.75
N ASP A 69 -7.91 5.62 -8.82
CA ASP A 69 -8.03 6.90 -8.13
C ASP A 69 -9.07 7.78 -8.83
N THR A 70 -9.98 8.35 -8.05
CA THR A 70 -11.11 9.16 -8.54
C THR A 70 -10.78 10.64 -8.66
N LEU A 71 -9.79 11.15 -7.92
CA LEU A 71 -9.47 12.58 -7.89
C LEU A 71 -7.97 12.79 -7.73
N ALA A 72 -7.35 13.35 -8.77
CA ALA A 72 -5.92 13.63 -8.74
C ALA A 72 -5.52 14.67 -7.69
N ASN A 73 -4.40 14.42 -7.01
CA ASN A 73 -3.74 15.28 -6.02
C ASN A 73 -4.59 15.57 -4.78
N ASP A 74 -5.36 14.59 -4.31
CA ASP A 74 -6.14 14.70 -3.08
C ASP A 74 -5.45 14.03 -1.87
N ASN A 75 -4.21 13.56 -2.07
CA ASN A 75 -3.39 12.81 -1.12
C ASN A 75 -3.89 11.38 -0.83
N ILE A 76 -4.93 10.91 -1.53
CA ILE A 76 -5.43 9.55 -1.46
C ILE A 76 -4.83 8.77 -2.64
N PHE A 77 -3.92 7.87 -2.31
CA PHE A 77 -3.21 7.10 -3.30
C PHE A 77 -3.89 5.75 -3.53
N TYR A 78 -3.94 5.35 -4.79
CA TYR A 78 -4.38 4.04 -5.25
C TYR A 78 -3.17 3.15 -5.58
N ALA A 79 -3.27 1.87 -5.19
CA ALA A 79 -2.40 0.79 -5.62
C ALA A 79 -3.23 -0.46 -5.88
N GLU A 80 -2.76 -1.33 -6.77
CA GLU A 80 -3.38 -2.62 -7.02
C GLU A 80 -2.37 -3.76 -6.92
N THR A 81 -2.87 -4.93 -6.52
CA THR A 81 -2.13 -6.19 -6.55
C THR A 81 -3.06 -7.33 -6.94
N ILE A 82 -2.51 -8.47 -7.32
CA ILE A 82 -3.28 -9.64 -7.73
C ILE A 82 -2.91 -10.84 -6.87
N VAL A 83 -3.91 -11.65 -6.49
CA VAL A 83 -3.65 -12.93 -5.80
C VAL A 83 -2.93 -13.88 -6.76
N PRO A 84 -1.65 -14.23 -6.52
CA PRO A 84 -0.92 -15.08 -7.43
C PRO A 84 -1.44 -16.53 -7.39
N LYS A 85 -1.25 -17.28 -8.49
CA LYS A 85 -1.61 -18.71 -8.57
C LYS A 85 -0.89 -19.59 -7.54
N THR A 86 0.22 -19.10 -7.00
CA THR A 86 1.01 -19.77 -5.96
C THR A 86 0.54 -19.44 -4.55
N ALA A 87 -0.44 -18.54 -4.37
CA ALA A 87 -0.94 -18.18 -3.05
C ALA A 87 -1.59 -19.40 -2.37
N ALA A 88 -1.08 -19.72 -1.17
CA ALA A 88 -1.70 -20.72 -0.32
C ALA A 88 -3.10 -20.27 0.11
N LYS A 89 -4.01 -21.22 0.30
CA LYS A 89 -5.35 -20.92 0.84
C LYS A 89 -5.26 -20.50 2.30
N GLY A 90 -6.23 -19.70 2.74
CA GLY A 90 -6.35 -19.26 4.13
C GLY A 90 -6.19 -17.75 4.30
N VAL A 91 -6.06 -17.33 5.55
CA VAL A 91 -5.94 -15.92 5.94
C VAL A 91 -4.48 -15.52 5.94
N HIS A 92 -4.16 -14.46 5.21
CA HIS A 92 -2.82 -13.88 5.11
C HIS A 92 -2.83 -12.48 5.71
N GLU A 93 -1.86 -12.20 6.59
CA GLU A 93 -1.68 -10.88 7.17
C GLU A 93 -0.60 -10.11 6.40
N PHE A 94 -0.92 -8.86 6.07
CA PHE A 94 -0.08 -7.96 5.31
C PHE A 94 0.24 -6.70 6.10
N HIS A 95 1.51 -6.32 6.09
CA HIS A 95 2.01 -5.08 6.66
C HIS A 95 2.39 -4.11 5.54
N LEU A 96 1.89 -2.89 5.62
CA LEU A 96 2.04 -1.85 4.62
C LEU A 96 2.84 -0.68 5.18
N PHE A 97 3.80 -0.17 4.41
CA PHE A 97 4.49 1.08 4.71
C PHE A 97 5.01 1.74 3.43
N VAL A 98 5.34 3.02 3.53
CA VAL A 98 6.01 3.77 2.46
C VAL A 98 7.37 4.27 2.93
N LEU A 99 8.21 4.60 1.97
CA LEU A 99 9.50 5.25 2.20
C LEU A 99 9.50 6.65 1.57
N ASP A 100 10.13 7.59 2.24
CA ASP A 100 10.55 8.84 1.61
C ASP A 100 11.85 8.64 0.81
N LYS A 101 12.27 9.63 0.02
CA LYS A 101 13.49 9.60 -0.80
C LYS A 101 14.78 9.49 0.03
N ASP A 102 14.71 9.74 1.33
CA ASP A 102 15.81 9.56 2.29
C ASP A 102 15.75 8.19 3.00
N SER A 103 14.83 7.31 2.59
CA SER A 103 14.58 5.99 3.18
C SER A 103 14.03 6.01 4.61
N ASN A 104 13.42 7.12 5.05
CA ASN A 104 12.64 7.14 6.29
C ASN A 104 11.33 6.39 6.08
N LYS A 105 11.05 5.44 6.98
CA LYS A 105 9.85 4.61 6.96
C LYS A 105 8.70 5.27 7.70
N SER A 106 7.49 5.14 7.13
CA SER A 106 6.23 5.56 7.77
C SER A 106 5.83 4.67 8.96
N ASN A 107 4.72 5.01 9.63
CA ASN A 107 3.98 4.02 10.43
C ASN A 107 3.56 2.83 9.54
N THR A 108 3.21 1.72 10.17
CA THR A 108 2.77 0.50 9.48
C THR A 108 1.26 0.33 9.65
N LEU A 109 0.57 0.08 8.54
CA LEU A 109 -0.83 -0.34 8.54
C LEU A 109 -0.93 -1.83 8.24
N THR A 110 -1.96 -2.49 8.76
CA THR A 110 -2.13 -3.94 8.62
C THR A 110 -3.52 -4.26 8.05
N TYR A 111 -3.58 -5.22 7.15
CA TYR A 111 -4.85 -5.83 6.73
C TYR A 111 -4.72 -7.34 6.58
N LYS A 112 -5.86 -8.02 6.51
CA LYS A 112 -5.95 -9.47 6.30
C LYS A 112 -6.71 -9.75 5.02
N PHE A 113 -6.22 -10.69 4.24
CA PHE A 113 -6.90 -11.17 3.04
C PHE A 113 -7.11 -12.68 3.11
N THR A 114 -8.31 -13.13 2.76
CA THR A 114 -8.63 -14.57 2.72
C THR A 114 -8.54 -15.09 1.30
N VAL A 115 -7.57 -15.97 1.04
CA VAL A 115 -7.51 -16.73 -0.21
C VAL A 115 -8.44 -17.92 -0.12
N SER A 116 -9.56 -17.87 -0.85
CA SER A 116 -10.54 -18.94 -0.99
C SER A 116 -10.43 -19.62 -2.36
N GLU A 117 -11.04 -20.79 -2.56
CA GLU A 117 -11.25 -21.26 -3.93
C GLU A 117 -12.28 -20.36 -4.62
N LEU A 118 -12.02 -20.02 -5.88
CA LEU A 118 -13.09 -19.62 -6.77
C LEU A 118 -13.95 -20.89 -6.94
N LEU A 119 -15.25 -20.83 -6.64
CA LEU A 119 -16.16 -21.84 -7.17
C LEU A 119 -16.13 -21.66 -8.69
N GLU A 120 -15.38 -22.52 -9.39
CA GLU A 120 -15.61 -22.72 -10.82
C GLU A 120 -17.05 -23.23 -10.94
N VAL A 121 -17.95 -22.34 -11.36
CA VAL A 121 -19.34 -22.68 -11.74
C VAL A 121 -19.40 -23.12 -13.19
#